data_AF-A0A355DIN5-F1
#
_entry.id   AF-A0A355DIN5-F1
#
_cell.length_a   1.000
_cell.length_b   1.000
_cell.length_c   1.000
_cell.angle_alpha   90.00
_cell.angle_beta   90.00
_cell.angle_gamma   90.00
#
_symmetry.space_group_name_H-M   'P 1'
#
loop_
_entity.id
_entity.type
_entity.pdbx_description
1 polymer ?
#
loop_
_entity_poly.entity_id
_entity_poly.type
_entity_poly.pdbx_seq_one_letter_code
_entity_poly.pdbx_strand_id
1 'polypeptide(L)'
;MHHPGPLPATLLALALLAGSCGAPGPGPALLDVECPGEPVPTLLEVTCGRLALDDVTLFVAVLHAADPTGAPVLFLHGGPGGRAVADRHIWLAPRSPLLEHHDLVLVDQRGSGLSTPSLDC
;
A
#
# COMPACT_ATOMS: atom_id res chain seq x y z
N MET A 1 -72.37 -12.40 -5.18
CA MET A 1 -71.22 -11.49 -5.40
C MET A 1 -70.35 -11.55 -4.15
N HIS A 2 -69.35 -12.43 -4.13
CA HIS A 2 -68.37 -12.58 -3.04
C HIS A 2 -67.06 -11.95 -3.53
N HIS A 3 -66.62 -10.85 -2.90
CA HIS A 3 -65.29 -10.29 -3.12
C HIS A 3 -64.32 -10.83 -2.05
N PRO A 4 -63.16 -11.39 -2.42
CA PRO A 4 -62.12 -11.70 -1.46
C PRO A 4 -61.25 -10.45 -1.22
N GLY A 5 -61.04 -10.10 0.05
CA GLY A 5 -60.05 -9.09 0.48
C GLY A 5 -58.63 -9.68 0.55
N PRO A 6 -57.58 -8.85 0.48
CA PRO A 6 -56.22 -9.30 0.20
C PRO A 6 -55.44 -9.75 1.45
N LEU A 7 -54.51 -10.67 1.23
CA LEU A 7 -53.58 -11.24 2.21
C LEU A 7 -52.58 -10.17 2.72
N PRO A 8 -52.19 -10.18 4.02
CA PRO A 8 -51.20 -9.25 4.53
C PRO A 8 -49.79 -9.66 4.08
N ALA A 9 -49.11 -8.73 3.41
CA ALA A 9 -47.71 -8.87 3.02
C ALA A 9 -46.81 -8.76 4.26
N THR A 10 -46.21 -9.88 4.66
CA THR A 10 -45.23 -9.95 5.75
C THR A 10 -43.94 -9.25 5.32
N LEU A 11 -43.67 -8.06 5.89
CA LEU A 11 -42.38 -7.38 5.74
C LEU A 11 -41.30 -8.17 6.48
N LEU A 12 -40.40 -8.82 5.73
CA LEU A 12 -39.19 -9.42 6.26
C LEU A 12 -38.12 -8.31 6.41
N ALA A 13 -37.93 -7.81 7.63
CA ALA A 13 -36.89 -6.85 7.94
C ALA A 13 -35.51 -7.54 7.93
N LEU A 14 -34.70 -7.28 6.91
CA LEU A 14 -33.32 -7.75 6.81
C LEU A 14 -32.45 -6.87 7.74
N ALA A 15 -32.06 -7.41 8.90
CA ALA A 15 -31.14 -6.73 9.81
C ALA A 15 -29.73 -6.70 9.20
N LEU A 16 -29.30 -5.53 8.71
CA LEU A 16 -27.93 -5.26 8.32
C LEU A 16 -27.04 -5.25 9.57
N LEU A 17 -26.28 -6.32 9.77
CA LEU A 17 -25.16 -6.34 10.70
C LEU A 17 -24.06 -5.42 10.15
N ALA A 18 -24.09 -4.14 10.54
CA ALA A 18 -22.99 -3.23 10.33
C ALA A 18 -21.80 -3.70 11.19
N GLY A 19 -20.92 -4.50 10.60
CA GLY A 19 -19.63 -4.83 11.19
C GLY A 19 -18.88 -3.54 11.45
N SER A 20 -18.61 -3.24 12.73
CA SER A 20 -17.81 -2.10 13.13
C SER A 20 -16.37 -2.37 12.72
N CYS A 21 -15.96 -1.87 11.55
CA CYS A 21 -14.55 -1.79 11.19
C CYS A 21 -13.93 -0.77 12.15
N GLY A 22 -13.17 -1.24 13.15
CA GLY A 22 -12.46 -0.34 14.06
C GLY A 22 -11.53 0.55 13.25
N ALA A 23 -11.63 1.86 13.42
CA ALA A 23 -10.70 2.79 12.81
C ALA A 23 -9.27 2.45 13.29
N PRO A 24 -8.28 2.35 12.40
CA PRO A 24 -6.89 2.20 12.83
C PRO A 24 -6.55 3.37 13.76
N GLY A 25 -5.95 3.06 14.93
CA GLY A 25 -5.48 4.07 15.86
C GLY A 25 -4.40 4.96 15.22
N PRO A 26 -3.95 6.05 15.90
CA PRO A 26 -2.92 6.94 15.39
C PRO A 26 -1.56 6.23 15.40
N GLY A 27 -1.36 5.32 14.44
CA GLY A 27 -0.06 4.78 14.12
C GLY A 27 0.81 5.85 13.46
N PRO A 28 2.13 5.59 13.34
CA PRO A 28 3.02 6.48 12.62
C PRO A 28 2.51 6.68 11.19
N ALA A 29 2.35 7.94 10.80
CA ALA A 29 1.89 8.31 9.46
C ALA A 29 3.07 8.29 8.49
N LEU A 30 2.79 7.86 7.25
CA LEU A 30 3.72 8.01 6.15
C LEU A 30 3.71 9.49 5.72
N LEU A 31 4.85 10.16 5.84
CA LEU A 31 5.00 11.53 5.37
C LEU A 31 5.43 11.49 3.90
N ASP A 32 4.59 12.00 3.00
CA ASP A 32 4.89 12.08 1.57
C ASP A 32 6.13 12.92 1.30
N VAL A 33 7.01 12.42 0.43
CA VAL A 33 8.23 13.09 -0.01
C VAL A 33 8.46 12.82 -1.49
N GLU A 34 9.29 13.66 -2.11
CA GLU A 34 9.73 13.44 -3.49
C GLU A 34 10.49 12.11 -3.60
N CYS A 35 10.24 11.38 -4.69
CA CYS A 35 10.90 10.10 -4.91
C CYS A 35 12.37 10.32 -5.28
N PRO A 36 13.31 9.71 -4.53
CA PRO A 36 14.73 9.89 -4.78
C PRO A 36 15.20 9.11 -6.00
N GLY A 37 16.36 9.52 -6.54
CA GLY A 37 16.98 8.89 -7.70
C GLY A 37 16.40 9.37 -9.03
N GLU A 38 16.77 8.68 -10.11
CA GLU A 38 16.36 9.06 -11.45
C GLU A 38 14.88 8.72 -11.71
N PRO A 39 14.15 9.53 -12.50
CA PRO A 39 12.84 9.16 -13.00
C PRO A 39 12.91 7.86 -13.80
N VAL A 40 12.05 6.91 -13.47
CA VAL A 40 11.94 5.65 -14.21
C VAL A 40 10.74 5.75 -15.14
N PRO A 41 10.89 5.56 -16.47
CA PRO A 41 9.74 5.58 -17.39
C PRO A 41 8.72 4.50 -17.02
N THR A 42 7.52 4.92 -16.65
CA THR A 42 6.39 4.04 -16.31
C THR A 42 5.07 4.76 -16.52
N LEU A 43 3.99 4.01 -16.74
CA LEU A 43 2.61 4.51 -16.73
C LEU A 43 1.95 4.38 -15.35
N LEU A 44 2.62 3.74 -14.40
CA LEU A 44 2.13 3.56 -13.04
C LEU A 44 2.47 4.77 -12.17
N GLU A 45 1.60 5.06 -11.22
CA GLU A 45 1.88 6.04 -10.19
C GLU A 45 2.92 5.48 -9.21
N VAL A 46 3.84 6.33 -8.79
CA VAL A 46 4.83 6.02 -7.77
C VAL A 46 4.78 7.11 -6.71
N THR A 47 4.57 6.71 -5.47
CA THR A 47 4.61 7.61 -4.32
C THR A 47 5.76 7.21 -3.41
N CYS A 48 6.41 8.19 -2.80
CA CYS A 48 7.48 7.94 -1.83
C CYS A 48 7.17 8.65 -0.52
N GLY A 49 7.62 8.06 0.57
CA GLY A 49 7.30 8.54 1.89
C GLY A 49 8.35 8.19 2.92
N ARG A 50 8.29 8.88 4.06
CA ARG A 50 9.11 8.61 5.25
C ARG A 50 8.21 8.19 6.39
N LEU A 51 8.53 7.05 6.99
CA LEU A 51 7.85 6.55 8.19
C LEU A 51 8.75 6.80 9.40
N ALA A 52 8.35 7.76 10.24
CA ALA A 52 9.06 8.06 11.47
C ALA A 52 8.63 7.08 12.58
N LEU A 53 9.60 6.36 13.13
CA LEU A 53 9.54 5.49 14.30
C LEU A 53 10.53 6.04 15.33
N ASP A 54 10.38 5.68 16.60
CA ASP A 54 11.15 6.23 17.73
C ASP A 54 12.59 6.66 17.39
N ASP A 55 13.47 5.71 17.09
CA ASP A 55 14.89 5.94 16.78
C ASP A 55 15.25 5.73 15.30
N VAL A 56 14.24 5.58 14.43
CA VAL A 56 14.42 5.23 13.01
C VAL A 56 13.48 6.01 12.12
N THR A 57 14.00 6.51 11.01
CA THR A 57 13.14 6.86 9.87
C THR A 57 13.34 5.87 8.74
N LEU A 58 12.29 5.17 8.35
CA LEU A 58 12.30 4.30 7.18
C LEU A 58 11.89 5.09 5.94
N PHE A 59 12.59 4.87 4.84
CA PHE A 59 12.21 5.39 3.53
C PHE A 59 11.44 4.33 2.75
N VAL A 60 10.32 4.74 2.14
CA VAL A 60 9.36 3.84 1.50
C VAL A 60 9.01 4.37 0.12
N ALA A 61 8.80 3.48 -0.84
CA ALA A 61 8.12 3.77 -2.08
C ALA A 61 6.95 2.79 -2.26
N VAL A 62 5.83 3.28 -2.75
CA VAL A 62 4.70 2.46 -3.19
C VAL A 62 4.58 2.61 -4.70
N LEU A 63 4.73 1.49 -5.40
CA LEU A 63 4.43 1.37 -6.82
C LEU A 63 2.97 0.93 -6.94
N HIS A 64 2.11 1.82 -7.40
CA HIS A 64 0.67 1.56 -7.44
C HIS A 64 0.30 0.79 -8.70
N ALA A 65 -0.40 -0.33 -8.53
CA ALA A 65 -1.04 -1.00 -9.65
C ALA A 65 -2.17 -0.11 -10.19
N ALA A 66 -2.42 -0.16 -11.51
CA ALA A 66 -3.48 0.64 -12.10
C ALA A 66 -4.89 0.19 -11.66
N ASP A 67 -5.06 -1.10 -11.36
CA ASP A 67 -6.31 -1.72 -10.89
C ASP A 67 -5.97 -2.89 -9.95
N PRO A 68 -5.59 -2.61 -8.68
CA PRO A 68 -5.19 -3.65 -7.75
C PRO A 68 -6.39 -4.54 -7.37
N THR A 69 -6.21 -5.85 -7.52
CA THR A 69 -7.22 -6.87 -7.17
C THR A 69 -6.78 -7.75 -6.00
N GLY A 70 -5.51 -7.70 -5.63
CA GLY A 70 -4.92 -8.42 -4.52
C GLY A 70 -4.39 -7.48 -3.42
N ALA A 71 -4.05 -8.07 -2.27
CA ALA A 71 -3.45 -7.32 -1.16
C ALA A 71 -2.06 -6.78 -1.55
N PRO A 72 -1.61 -5.63 -1.00
CA PRO A 72 -0.28 -5.10 -1.25
C PRO A 72 0.83 -6.10 -0.90
N VAL A 73 1.91 -6.07 -1.68
CA VAL A 73 3.10 -6.90 -1.46
C VAL A 73 4.21 -6.03 -0.88
N LEU A 74 4.76 -6.43 0.27
CA LEU A 74 5.96 -5.82 0.84
C LEU A 74 7.20 -6.54 0.31
N PHE A 75 8.10 -5.81 -0.34
CA PHE A 75 9.41 -6.33 -0.73
C PHE A 75 10.48 -5.94 0.28
N LEU A 76 11.23 -6.93 0.74
CA LEU A 76 12.43 -6.76 1.54
C LEU A 76 13.65 -7.07 0.68
N HIS A 77 14.51 -6.07 0.48
CA HIS A 77 15.71 -6.26 -0.32
C HIS A 77 16.70 -7.22 0.35
N GLY A 78 17.44 -7.96 -0.47
CA GLY A 78 18.66 -8.67 -0.05
C GLY A 78 19.82 -7.71 0.19
N GLY A 79 21.02 -8.24 0.40
CA GLY A 79 22.20 -7.43 0.71
C GLY A 79 23.16 -8.14 1.67
N PRO A 80 23.98 -7.39 2.43
CA PRO A 80 23.58 -6.21 3.21
C PRO A 80 23.53 -4.87 2.42
N GLY A 81 22.79 -3.88 2.94
CA GLY A 81 22.87 -2.48 2.49
C GLY A 81 22.04 -2.08 1.27
N GLY A 82 21.08 -2.89 0.81
CA GLY A 82 20.25 -2.55 -0.36
C GLY A 82 19.42 -1.26 -0.23
N ARG A 83 19.00 -0.73 -1.36
CA ARG A 83 18.37 0.59 -1.52
C ARG A 83 17.13 0.50 -2.41
N ALA A 84 16.16 -0.30 -1.96
CA ALA A 84 14.99 -0.71 -2.72
C ALA A 84 14.22 0.47 -3.32
N VAL A 85 14.14 1.60 -2.62
CA VAL A 85 13.37 2.78 -3.08
C VAL A 85 14.05 3.44 -4.29
N ALA A 86 15.37 3.63 -4.24
CA ALA A 86 16.13 4.17 -5.36
C ALA A 86 16.23 3.15 -6.52
N ASP A 87 16.28 1.86 -6.21
CA ASP A 87 16.43 0.79 -7.20
C ASP A 87 15.08 0.28 -7.76
N ARG A 88 14.00 1.06 -7.60
CA ARG A 88 12.65 0.70 -8.07
C ARG A 88 12.55 0.39 -9.57
N HIS A 89 13.52 0.81 -10.37
CA HIS A 89 13.61 0.47 -11.79
C HIS A 89 13.59 -1.04 -12.05
N ILE A 90 14.10 -1.84 -11.13
CA ILE A 90 14.08 -3.31 -11.17
C ILE A 90 12.64 -3.85 -11.29
N TRP A 91 11.65 -3.14 -10.76
CA TRP A 91 10.24 -3.54 -10.76
C TRP A 91 9.42 -2.88 -11.88
N LEU A 92 9.90 -1.78 -12.44
CA LEU A 92 9.16 -0.95 -13.39
C LEU A 92 9.60 -1.17 -14.84
N ALA A 93 10.85 -1.57 -15.07
CA ALA A 93 11.44 -1.68 -16.40
C ALA A 93 12.42 -2.87 -16.53
N PRO A 94 11.94 -4.07 -16.95
CA PRO A 94 10.57 -4.37 -17.34
C PRO A 94 9.61 -4.40 -16.15
N ARG A 95 8.34 -4.08 -16.38
CA ARG A 95 7.31 -4.10 -15.34
C ARG A 95 7.14 -5.51 -14.77
N SER A 96 7.19 -5.63 -13.45
CA SER A 96 6.93 -6.87 -12.74
C SER A 96 5.46 -7.30 -12.89
N PRO A 97 5.17 -8.61 -13.14
CA PRO A 97 3.81 -9.13 -13.16
C PRO A 97 3.05 -8.94 -11.85
N LEU A 98 3.74 -8.76 -10.71
CA LEU A 98 3.06 -8.46 -9.44
C LEU A 98 2.23 -7.18 -9.52
N LEU A 99 2.72 -6.18 -10.27
CA LEU A 99 2.04 -4.90 -10.44
C LEU A 99 0.78 -5.00 -11.31
N GLU A 100 0.45 -6.17 -11.87
CA GLU A 100 -0.84 -6.39 -12.53
C GLU A 100 -1.99 -6.52 -11.53
N HIS A 101 -1.69 -6.91 -10.29
CA HIS A 101 -2.71 -7.24 -9.28
C HIS A 101 -2.45 -6.61 -7.91
N HIS A 102 -1.23 -6.17 -7.63
CA HIS A 102 -0.80 -5.73 -6.31
C HIS A 102 -0.06 -4.40 -6.38
N ASP A 103 -0.33 -3.52 -5.42
CA ASP A 103 0.63 -2.47 -5.09
C ASP A 103 1.89 -3.10 -4.52
N LEU A 104 3.05 -2.59 -4.90
CA LEU A 104 4.33 -3.05 -4.38
C LEU A 104 4.94 -2.00 -3.46
N VAL A 105 5.12 -2.37 -2.20
CA VAL A 105 5.76 -1.53 -1.17
C VAL A 105 7.23 -1.90 -1.10
N LEU A 106 8.08 -0.94 -1.44
CA LEU A 106 9.53 -1.03 -1.34
C LEU A 106 9.98 -0.27 -0.10
N VAL A 107 10.81 -0.88 0.74
CA VAL A 107 11.32 -0.26 1.97
C VAL A 107 12.84 -0.33 1.97
N ASP A 108 13.48 0.80 2.24
CA ASP A 108 14.88 0.83 2.64
C ASP A 108 14.95 0.41 4.12
N GLN A 109 15.62 -0.71 4.42
CA GLN A 109 15.72 -1.22 5.78
C GLN A 109 16.56 -0.28 6.68
N ARG A 110 16.47 -0.45 8.01
CA ARG A 110 17.30 0.33 8.97
C ARG A 110 18.77 0.22 8.56
N GLY A 111 19.45 1.36 8.41
CA GLY A 111 20.86 1.40 8.05
C GLY A 111 21.17 1.22 6.56
N SER A 112 20.16 1.24 5.68
CA SER A 112 20.36 1.14 4.23
C SER A 112 19.59 2.20 3.45
N GLY A 113 19.97 2.40 2.18
CA GLY A 113 19.35 3.37 1.30
C GLY A 113 19.29 4.77 1.93
N LEU A 114 18.10 5.35 1.99
CA LEU A 114 17.86 6.67 2.59
C LEU A 114 17.25 6.62 3.99
N SER A 115 17.13 5.43 4.57
CA SER A 115 16.67 5.24 5.94
C SER A 115 17.74 5.71 6.94
N THR A 116 17.30 6.25 8.08
CA THR A 116 18.20 6.78 9.12
C THR A 116 17.99 6.04 10.44
N PRO A 117 19.06 5.83 11.25
CA PRO A 117 20.45 6.23 11.00
C PRO A 117 21.09 5.44 9.84
N SER A 118 21.94 6.11 9.04
CA SER A 118 22.71 5.46 7.97
C SER A 118 23.92 4.70 8.56
N LEU A 119 24.31 3.62 7.91
CA LEU A 119 25.54 2.87 8.20
C LEU A 119 26.66 3.18 7.18
N ASP A 120 26.49 4.17 6.32
CA ASP A 120 27.55 4.66 5.43
C ASP A 120 28.72 5.21 6.26
N CYS A 121 29.95 4.79 5.93
CA CYS A 121 31.18 5.13 6.64
C CYS A 121 32.09 6.04 5.82
#